data_AF-A0A418VHM8-F1
#
_entry.id   AF-A0A418VHM8-F1
#
_cell.length_a   1.000
_cell.length_b   1.000
_cell.length_c   1.000
_cell.angle_alpha   90.00
_cell.angle_beta   90.00
_cell.angle_gamma   90.00
#
_symmetry.space_group_name_H-M   'P 1'
#
loop_
_entity.id
_entity.type
_entity.pdbx_description
1 polymer ?
#
loop_
_entity_poly.entity_id
_entity_poly.type
_entity_poly.pdbx_seq_one_letter_code
_entity_poly.pdbx_strand_id
1 'polypeptide(L)'
;MALRQAVRWQMIPGNVAEAVSAPRFQKREMQVWNPEQIERFLKVAKRHRLYPLFALALSTGMRKGELLSLQWQDVDLESRVLMVRRNLVKNEAGQYELGLPKTGTGTRRIMLATDTVETLQKHWLEEIRGKRTPKPGDFVFTAASGNHIMHRHLDRVFRELTEKARLPRIRFHDLRHTSASLLIRHGVSPKIVADRMGHADVRFTLQVYTHVYDDQREEAAVPLTDLLGSRKMRPMEGDAGLTSTPLPALRELYAALGKVLATGSDPRMNLPTEEFAMN
;
A
#
# COMPACT_ATOMS: atom_id res chain seq x y z
N MET A 1 -18.22 19.48 -19.02
CA MET A 1 -17.49 20.60 -18.39
C MET A 1 -17.12 21.68 -19.41
N ALA A 2 -16.57 21.32 -20.57
CA ALA A 2 -16.19 22.28 -21.62
C ALA A 2 -17.34 23.19 -22.12
N LEU A 3 -18.51 22.64 -22.46
CA LEU A 3 -19.63 23.44 -22.98
C LEU A 3 -20.19 24.44 -21.96
N ARG A 4 -20.29 24.06 -20.67
CA ARG A 4 -20.68 25.00 -19.60
C ARG A 4 -19.66 26.13 -19.44
N GLN A 5 -18.37 25.85 -19.63
CA GLN A 5 -17.33 26.86 -19.58
C GLN A 5 -17.40 27.79 -20.80
N ALA A 6 -17.67 27.24 -21.99
CA ALA A 6 -17.85 28.01 -23.22
C ALA A 6 -19.08 28.94 -23.16
N VAL A 7 -20.18 28.53 -22.51
CA VAL A 7 -21.32 29.42 -22.23
C VAL A 7 -20.92 30.55 -21.27
N ARG A 8 -20.17 30.25 -20.20
CA ARG A 8 -19.67 31.29 -19.28
C ARG A 8 -18.73 32.29 -19.95
N TRP A 9 -17.91 31.82 -20.88
CA TRP A 9 -17.05 32.66 -21.72
C TRP A 9 -17.79 33.31 -22.89
N GLN A 10 -19.11 33.14 -22.98
CA GLN A 10 -19.96 33.67 -24.05
C GLN A 10 -19.52 33.27 -25.47
N MET A 11 -18.77 32.18 -25.59
CA MET A 11 -18.33 31.65 -26.89
C MET A 11 -19.47 30.93 -27.62
N ILE A 12 -20.47 30.45 -26.88
CA ILE A 12 -21.68 29.82 -27.40
C ILE A 12 -22.90 30.29 -26.59
N PRO A 13 -24.08 30.40 -27.21
CA PRO A 13 -25.28 30.93 -26.56
C PRO A 13 -25.92 29.96 -25.56
N GLY A 14 -25.57 28.68 -25.59
CA GLY A 14 -26.16 27.66 -24.71
C GLY A 14 -25.43 26.33 -24.73
N ASN A 15 -25.67 25.52 -23.70
CA ASN A 15 -25.07 24.20 -23.56
C ASN A 15 -25.98 23.13 -24.19
N VAL A 16 -25.72 22.77 -25.44
CA VAL A 16 -26.49 21.75 -26.19
C VAL A 16 -26.56 20.39 -25.49
N ALA A 17 -25.60 20.07 -24.61
CA ALA A 17 -25.60 18.82 -23.86
C ALA A 17 -26.65 18.76 -22.73
N GLU A 18 -27.33 19.87 -22.42
CA GLU A 18 -28.46 19.87 -21.47
C GLU A 18 -29.76 19.36 -22.10
N ALA A 19 -29.88 19.43 -23.43
CA ALA A 19 -31.03 18.91 -24.17
C ALA A 19 -31.04 17.37 -24.28
N VAL A 20 -29.98 16.71 -23.82
CA VAL A 20 -29.81 15.26 -23.89
C VAL A 20 -29.54 14.69 -22.51
N SER A 21 -30.27 13.64 -22.14
CA SER A 21 -29.96 12.86 -20.94
C SER A 21 -28.76 11.95 -21.23
N ALA A 22 -27.73 12.02 -20.40
CA ALA A 22 -26.62 11.09 -20.50
C ALA A 22 -27.15 9.65 -20.37
N PRO A 23 -26.69 8.69 -21.20
CA PRO A 23 -27.09 7.30 -21.06
C PRO A 23 -26.75 6.82 -19.64
N ARG A 24 -27.66 6.06 -19.03
CA ARG A 24 -27.44 5.50 -17.69
C ARG A 24 -26.22 4.60 -17.74
N PHE A 25 -25.10 5.10 -17.22
CA PHE A 25 -23.91 4.29 -17.04
C PHE A 25 -24.21 3.29 -15.92
N GLN A 26 -24.36 2.01 -16.26
CA GLN A 26 -24.36 0.96 -15.26
C GLN A 26 -22.99 1.00 -14.58
N LYS A 27 -22.97 1.30 -13.27
CA LYS A 27 -21.75 1.17 -12.48
C LYS A 27 -21.34 -0.29 -12.54
N ARG A 28 -20.15 -0.58 -13.08
CA ARG A 28 -19.57 -1.91 -12.97
C ARG A 28 -19.36 -2.20 -11.48
N GLU A 29 -19.92 -3.29 -10.99
CA GLU A 29 -19.62 -3.79 -9.64
C GLU A 29 -18.12 -4.10 -9.56
N MET A 30 -17.45 -3.59 -8.54
CA MET A 30 -16.05 -3.93 -8.31
C MET A 30 -15.97 -5.35 -7.79
N GLN A 31 -15.19 -6.18 -8.47
CA GLN A 31 -14.89 -7.52 -7.99
C GLN A 31 -13.79 -7.44 -6.93
N VAL A 32 -14.09 -7.96 -5.74
CA VAL A 32 -13.15 -8.11 -4.64
C VAL A 32 -12.89 -9.58 -4.37
N TRP A 33 -11.71 -9.91 -3.88
CA TRP A 33 -11.43 -11.26 -3.41
C TRP A 33 -11.92 -11.45 -1.97
N ASN A 34 -12.39 -12.66 -1.66
CA ASN A 34 -12.66 -13.06 -0.29
C ASN A 34 -11.36 -13.50 0.43
N PRO A 35 -11.37 -13.70 1.76
CA PRO A 35 -10.18 -14.10 2.53
C PRO A 35 -9.49 -15.36 1.98
N GLU A 36 -10.25 -16.38 1.58
CA GLU A 36 -9.72 -17.66 1.09
C GLU A 36 -9.00 -17.49 -0.25
N GLN A 37 -9.53 -16.64 -1.13
CA GLN A 37 -8.92 -16.30 -2.42
C GLN A 37 -7.62 -15.50 -2.22
N ILE A 38 -7.60 -14.57 -1.25
CA ILE A 38 -6.39 -13.81 -0.90
C ILE A 38 -5.31 -14.74 -0.37
N GLU A 39 -5.65 -15.65 0.54
CA GLU A 39 -4.69 -16.61 1.09
C GLU A 39 -4.09 -17.48 -0.03
N ARG A 40 -4.94 -17.97 -0.94
CA ARG A 40 -4.50 -18.75 -2.11
C ARG A 40 -3.58 -17.95 -3.01
N PHE A 41 -3.91 -16.69 -3.29
CA PHE A 41 -3.07 -15.80 -4.07
C PHE A 41 -1.71 -15.60 -3.40
N LEU A 42 -1.69 -15.25 -2.11
CA LEU A 42 -0.46 -15.02 -1.36
C LEU A 42 0.41 -16.27 -1.28
N LYS A 43 -0.19 -17.46 -1.14
CA LYS A 43 0.54 -18.74 -1.16
C LYS A 43 1.28 -18.96 -2.48
N VAL A 44 0.64 -18.65 -3.62
CA VAL A 44 1.28 -18.74 -4.94
C VAL A 44 2.32 -17.64 -5.14
N ALA A 45 1.98 -16.40 -4.74
CA ALA A 45 2.84 -15.24 -4.88
C ALA A 45 4.10 -15.34 -4.03
N LYS A 46 4.09 -16.06 -2.90
CA LYS A 46 5.22 -16.22 -1.95
C LYS A 46 6.53 -16.69 -2.59
N ARG A 47 6.46 -17.36 -3.76
CA ARG A 47 7.64 -17.80 -4.53
C ARG A 47 8.16 -16.76 -5.52
N HIS A 48 7.51 -15.61 -5.63
CA HIS A 48 7.84 -14.55 -6.56
C HIS A 48 8.46 -13.36 -5.83
N ARG A 49 9.48 -12.71 -6.42
CA ARG A 49 10.18 -11.58 -5.79
C ARG A 49 9.25 -10.40 -5.43
N LEU A 50 8.14 -10.25 -6.15
CA LEU A 50 7.14 -9.20 -5.86
C LEU A 50 6.13 -9.58 -4.77
N TYR A 51 6.29 -10.71 -4.07
CA TYR A 51 5.44 -11.07 -2.93
C TYR A 51 5.27 -9.92 -1.91
N PRO A 52 6.35 -9.25 -1.46
CA PRO A 52 6.23 -8.19 -0.45
C PRO A 52 5.38 -7.00 -0.95
N LEU A 53 5.42 -6.70 -2.26
CA LEU A 53 4.59 -5.68 -2.88
C LEU A 53 3.11 -6.05 -2.81
N PHE A 54 2.75 -7.30 -3.10
CA PHE A 54 1.35 -7.73 -3.04
C PHE A 54 0.81 -7.79 -1.60
N ALA A 55 1.63 -8.28 -0.66
CA ALA A 55 1.28 -8.28 0.76
C ALA A 55 1.03 -6.85 1.26
N LEU A 56 1.93 -5.91 0.91
CA LEU A 56 1.76 -4.51 1.25
C LEU A 56 0.51 -3.91 0.59
N ALA A 57 0.23 -4.23 -0.68
CA ALA A 57 -0.94 -3.73 -1.40
C ALA A 57 -2.25 -4.15 -0.71
N LEU A 58 -2.36 -5.41 -0.30
CA LEU A 58 -3.53 -5.96 0.40
C LEU A 58 -3.67 -5.42 1.83
N SER A 59 -2.55 -5.24 2.54
CA SER A 59 -2.53 -4.71 3.91
C SER A 59 -2.86 -3.21 3.97
N THR A 60 -2.41 -2.43 2.98
CA THR A 60 -2.51 -0.95 3.03
C THR A 60 -3.57 -0.36 2.11
N GLY A 61 -3.94 -1.06 1.02
CA GLY A 61 -4.82 -0.53 -0.01
C GLY A 61 -4.22 0.64 -0.82
N MET A 62 -2.89 0.78 -0.82
CA MET A 62 -2.21 1.80 -1.60
C MET A 62 -2.47 1.67 -3.11
N ARG A 63 -2.47 2.80 -3.81
CA ARG A 63 -2.61 2.81 -5.27
C ARG A 63 -1.36 2.21 -5.90
N LYS A 64 -1.52 1.64 -7.10
CA LYS A 64 -0.42 1.04 -7.88
C LYS A 64 0.79 1.96 -8.01
N GLY A 65 0.59 3.20 -8.46
CA GLY A 65 1.71 4.11 -8.65
C GLY A 65 2.35 4.56 -7.33
N GLU A 66 1.59 4.62 -6.23
CA GLU A 66 2.13 4.92 -4.88
C GLU A 66 3.08 3.79 -4.44
N LEU A 67 2.66 2.54 -4.56
CA LEU A 67 3.50 1.36 -4.28
C LEU A 67 4.77 1.34 -5.12
N LEU A 68 4.65 1.65 -6.41
CA LEU A 68 5.77 1.64 -7.35
C LEU A 68 6.73 2.82 -7.21
N SER A 69 6.30 3.89 -6.53
CA SER A 69 7.13 5.03 -6.19
C SER A 69 7.71 5.00 -4.77
N LEU A 70 7.37 3.99 -3.98
CA LEU A 70 7.75 3.89 -2.57
C LEU A 70 9.27 3.75 -2.44
N GLN A 71 9.88 4.59 -1.62
CA GLN A 71 11.31 4.57 -1.32
C GLN A 71 11.55 4.14 0.12
N TRP A 72 12.76 3.66 0.42
CA TRP A 72 13.08 3.17 1.76
C TRP A 72 13.02 4.27 2.84
N GLN A 73 13.33 5.52 2.49
CA GLN A 73 13.14 6.68 3.39
C GLN A 73 11.67 6.94 3.78
N ASP A 74 10.73 6.37 3.05
CA ASP A 74 9.30 6.52 3.33
C ASP A 74 8.79 5.43 4.30
N VAL A 75 9.62 4.46 4.68
CA VAL A 75 9.24 3.30 5.48
C VAL A 75 10.08 3.26 6.76
N ASP A 76 9.42 3.52 7.88
CA ASP A 76 9.98 3.33 9.21
C ASP A 76 9.47 2.00 9.79
N LEU A 77 10.32 0.99 9.73
CA LEU A 77 10.01 -0.37 10.21
C LEU A 77 10.00 -0.45 11.75
N GLU A 78 10.66 0.47 12.45
CA GLU A 78 10.71 0.50 13.91
C GLU A 78 9.41 1.09 14.47
N SER A 79 9.02 2.27 13.99
CA SER A 79 7.75 2.88 14.39
C SER A 79 6.53 2.27 13.69
N ARG A 80 6.76 1.37 12.72
CA ARG A 80 5.76 0.68 11.89
C ARG A 80 4.92 1.67 11.10
N VAL A 81 5.58 2.64 10.50
CA VAL A 81 4.96 3.74 9.77
C VAL A 81 5.41 3.74 8.32
N LEU A 82 4.45 3.88 7.41
CA LEU A 82 4.70 4.15 6.01
C LEU A 82 4.13 5.52 5.63
N MET A 83 4.94 6.33 4.96
CA MET A 83 4.55 7.65 4.45
C MET A 83 4.31 7.58 2.95
N VAL A 84 3.06 7.74 2.52
CA VAL A 84 2.77 7.86 1.09
C VAL A 84 3.05 9.29 0.67
N ARG A 85 4.09 9.51 -0.13
CA ARG A 85 4.54 10.85 -0.54
C ARG A 85 4.54 11.11 -2.03
N ARG A 86 4.54 10.05 -2.83
CA ARG A 86 4.79 10.10 -4.28
C ARG A 86 3.82 9.16 -4.99
N ASN A 87 3.72 9.34 -6.29
CA ASN A 87 2.98 8.46 -7.17
C ASN A 87 3.71 8.34 -8.50
N LEU A 88 4.05 7.12 -8.91
CA LEU A 88 4.64 6.88 -10.23
C LEU A 88 3.55 7.08 -11.29
N VAL A 89 3.75 8.04 -12.18
CA VAL A 89 2.82 8.40 -13.26
C VAL A 89 3.54 8.39 -14.60
N LYS A 90 2.77 8.36 -15.68
CA LYS A 90 3.30 8.60 -17.03
C LYS A 90 3.06 10.06 -17.41
N ASN A 91 4.09 10.72 -17.93
CA ASN A 91 3.96 12.04 -18.53
C ASN A 91 3.32 11.95 -19.94
N GLU A 92 3.12 13.10 -20.58
CA GLU A 92 2.53 13.19 -21.93
C GLU A 92 3.35 12.44 -22.99
N ALA A 93 4.68 12.37 -22.81
CA ALA A 93 5.59 11.58 -23.64
C ALA A 93 5.55 10.07 -23.33
N GLY A 94 4.73 9.63 -22.38
CA GLY A 94 4.58 8.23 -21.98
C GLY A 94 5.69 7.69 -21.09
N GLN A 95 6.64 8.53 -20.67
CA GLN A 95 7.75 8.21 -19.78
C GLN A 95 7.30 8.24 -18.31
N TYR A 96 7.92 7.41 -17.47
CA TYR A 96 7.59 7.38 -16.05
C TYR A 96 8.28 8.50 -15.29
N GLU A 97 7.52 9.22 -14.47
CA GLU A 97 8.01 10.25 -13.57
C GLU A 97 7.40 10.08 -12.17
N LEU A 98 8.13 10.55 -11.16
CA LEU A 98 7.63 10.61 -9.80
C LEU A 98 6.79 11.88 -9.64
N GLY A 99 5.47 11.71 -9.75
CA GLY A 99 4.53 12.78 -9.46
C GLY A 99 4.47 13.03 -7.96
N LEU A 100 4.65 14.29 -7.56
CA LEU A 100 4.20 14.74 -6.26
C LEU A 100 2.66 14.74 -6.23
N PRO A 101 2.02 14.45 -5.09
CA PRO A 101 0.58 14.53 -4.99
C PRO A 101 0.11 15.92 -5.41
N LYS A 102 -0.80 15.98 -6.39
CA LYS A 102 -1.32 17.22 -7.01
C LYS A 102 -2.01 18.18 -6.01
N THR A 103 -2.15 17.77 -4.74
CA THR A 103 -2.75 18.54 -3.63
C THR A 103 -2.03 18.16 -2.33
N GLY A 104 -1.93 19.09 -1.37
CA GLY A 104 -1.33 18.82 -0.04
C GLY A 104 -1.93 17.62 0.70
N THR A 105 -3.18 17.27 0.36
CA THR A 105 -3.95 16.11 0.88
C THR A 105 -3.46 14.74 0.40
N GLY A 106 -2.58 14.68 -0.60
CA GLY A 106 -2.13 13.40 -1.14
C GLY A 106 -0.99 12.73 -0.37
N THR A 107 -0.39 13.44 0.61
CA THR A 107 0.53 12.82 1.56
C THR A 107 -0.24 12.23 2.73
N ARG A 108 0.05 10.98 3.11
CA ARG A 108 -0.64 10.34 4.24
C ARG A 108 0.24 9.34 4.95
N ARG A 109 -0.06 9.16 6.24
CA ARG A 109 0.59 8.20 7.12
C ARG A 109 -0.26 6.92 7.19
N ILE A 110 0.38 5.77 7.03
CA ILE A 110 -0.25 4.45 7.17
C ILE A 110 0.50 3.67 8.24
N MET A 111 -0.22 3.22 9.28
CA MET A 111 0.33 2.28 10.25
C MET A 111 0.38 0.88 9.63
N LEU A 112 1.54 0.24 9.74
CA LEU A 112 1.79 -1.11 9.24
C LEU A 112 1.48 -2.15 10.32
N ALA A 113 0.81 -3.23 9.91
CA ALA A 113 0.63 -4.40 10.74
C ALA A 113 1.97 -5.15 10.91
N THR A 114 2.13 -5.88 12.02
CA THR A 114 3.38 -6.55 12.38
C THR A 114 3.84 -7.54 11.31
N ASP A 115 2.92 -8.31 10.75
CA ASP A 115 3.18 -9.26 9.65
C ASP A 115 3.72 -8.57 8.37
N THR A 116 3.23 -7.37 8.10
CA THR A 116 3.62 -6.55 6.96
C THR A 116 5.02 -5.99 7.16
N VAL A 117 5.34 -5.57 8.40
CA VAL A 117 6.68 -5.13 8.79
C VAL A 117 7.68 -6.27 8.65
N GLU A 118 7.36 -7.46 9.18
CA GLU A 118 8.21 -8.65 9.03
C GLU A 118 8.46 -9.01 7.56
N THR A 119 7.42 -8.88 6.72
CA THR A 119 7.53 -9.11 5.27
C THR A 119 8.47 -8.11 4.62
N LEU A 120 8.40 -6.83 4.97
CA LEU A 120 9.30 -5.80 4.46
C LEU A 120 10.73 -5.94 4.99
N GLN A 121 10.91 -6.38 6.24
CA GLN A 121 12.22 -6.68 6.81
C GLN A 121 12.92 -7.83 6.06
N LYS A 122 12.19 -8.92 5.79
CA LYS A 122 12.70 -10.03 4.97
C LYS A 122 13.10 -9.56 3.58
N HIS A 123 12.26 -8.74 2.96
CA HIS A 123 12.56 -8.13 1.65
C HIS A 123 13.82 -7.26 1.67
N TRP A 124 14.00 -6.42 2.69
CA TRP A 124 15.21 -5.61 2.87
C TRP A 124 16.47 -6.47 2.96
N LEU A 125 16.43 -7.55 3.75
CA LEU A 125 17.55 -8.49 3.89
C LEU A 125 17.88 -9.20 2.57
N GLU A 126 16.87 -9.58 1.79
CA GLU A 126 17.06 -10.18 0.46
C GLU A 126 17.70 -9.20 -0.52
N GLU A 127 17.29 -7.94 -0.52
CA GLU A 127 17.89 -6.90 -1.36
C GLU A 127 19.36 -6.62 -0.98
N ILE A 128 19.71 -6.66 0.31
CA ILE A 128 21.12 -6.58 0.75
C ILE A 128 21.93 -7.78 0.25
N ARG A 129 21.41 -9.00 0.42
CA ARG A 129 22.13 -10.22 0.01
C ARG A 129 22.39 -10.27 -1.50
N GLY A 130 21.48 -9.72 -2.30
CA GLY A 130 21.59 -9.72 -3.75
C GLY A 130 22.30 -8.49 -4.34
N LYS A 131 22.53 -7.43 -3.57
CA LYS A 131 23.03 -6.13 -4.05
C LYS A 131 23.88 -5.42 -2.97
N ARG A 132 23.82 -4.08 -2.97
CA ARG A 132 24.38 -3.20 -1.94
C ARG A 132 23.31 -2.86 -0.90
N THR A 133 23.74 -2.34 0.25
CA THR A 133 22.84 -1.72 1.23
C THR A 133 21.94 -0.69 0.53
N PRO A 134 20.61 -0.82 0.65
CA PRO A 134 19.69 0.16 0.07
C PRO A 134 19.91 1.53 0.69
N LYS A 135 19.94 2.55 -0.16
CA LYS A 135 20.01 3.96 0.24
C LYS A 135 18.60 4.49 0.48
N PRO A 136 18.44 5.57 1.27
CA PRO A 136 17.14 6.17 1.55
C PRO A 136 16.28 6.46 0.30
N GLY A 137 16.90 6.93 -0.79
CA GLY A 137 16.21 7.24 -2.05
C GLY A 137 15.97 6.05 -2.99
N ASP A 138 16.47 4.85 -2.67
CA ASP A 138 16.24 3.66 -3.50
C ASP A 138 14.78 3.21 -3.38
N PHE A 139 14.21 2.71 -4.48
CA PHE A 139 12.87 2.15 -4.47
C PHE A 139 12.81 0.89 -3.61
N VAL A 140 11.74 0.74 -2.82
CA VAL A 140 11.47 -0.48 -2.05
C VAL A 140 11.29 -1.66 -3.00
N PHE A 141 10.54 -1.46 -4.10
CA PHE A 141 10.29 -2.48 -5.11
C PHE A 141 10.89 -2.08 -6.45
N THR A 142 11.98 -2.74 -6.84
CA THR A 142 12.62 -2.53 -8.14
C THR A 142 12.17 -3.56 -9.16
N ALA A 143 12.56 -3.43 -10.42
CA ALA A 143 12.66 -4.53 -11.38
C ALA A 143 13.95 -5.35 -11.12
N ALA A 144 14.13 -6.47 -11.82
CA ALA A 144 15.34 -7.29 -11.70
C ALA A 144 16.61 -6.49 -12.07
N SER A 145 16.50 -5.52 -12.97
CA SER A 145 17.56 -4.58 -13.34
C SER A 145 17.87 -3.51 -12.30
N GLY A 146 17.12 -3.43 -11.19
CA GLY A 146 17.28 -2.39 -10.16
C GLY A 146 16.52 -1.09 -10.43
N ASN A 147 15.98 -0.89 -11.64
CA ASN A 147 15.16 0.27 -11.98
C ASN A 147 13.73 0.17 -11.44
N HIS A 148 12.92 1.21 -11.59
CA HIS A 148 11.49 1.17 -11.23
C HIS A 148 10.74 0.07 -12.00
N ILE A 149 9.70 -0.48 -11.39
CA ILE A 149 8.82 -1.45 -12.06
C ILE A 149 7.83 -0.70 -12.95
N MET A 150 7.75 -1.09 -14.22
CA MET A 150 6.72 -0.54 -15.12
C MET A 150 5.32 -1.04 -14.74
N HIS A 151 4.31 -0.19 -14.85
CA HIS A 151 2.91 -0.56 -14.52
C HIS A 151 2.46 -1.81 -15.30
N ARG A 152 2.73 -1.86 -16.60
CA ARG A 152 2.40 -3.00 -17.47
C ARG A 152 3.06 -4.31 -17.02
N HIS A 153 4.26 -4.22 -16.43
CA HIS A 153 4.98 -5.39 -15.96
C HIS A 153 4.31 -5.94 -14.69
N LEU A 154 3.99 -5.06 -13.74
CA LEU A 154 3.25 -5.46 -12.54
C LEU A 154 1.88 -6.05 -12.90
N ASP A 155 1.13 -5.45 -13.83
CA ASP A 155 -0.17 -5.96 -14.25
C ASP A 155 -0.06 -7.35 -14.90
N ARG A 156 1.00 -7.60 -15.69
CA ARG A 156 1.29 -8.90 -16.28
C ARG A 156 1.59 -9.95 -15.21
N VAL A 157 2.54 -9.67 -14.31
CA VAL A 157 2.91 -10.59 -13.23
C VAL A 157 1.70 -10.89 -12.34
N PHE A 158 0.92 -9.88 -11.98
CA PHE A 158 -0.28 -10.06 -11.18
C PHE A 158 -1.28 -11.01 -11.85
N ARG A 159 -1.50 -10.85 -13.17
CA ARG A 159 -2.38 -11.72 -13.95
C ARG A 159 -1.87 -13.16 -13.98
N GLU A 160 -0.59 -13.36 -14.25
CA GLU A 160 0.05 -14.68 -14.29
C GLU A 160 -0.09 -15.41 -12.94
N LEU A 161 0.14 -14.71 -11.82
CA LEU A 161 -0.02 -15.27 -10.48
C LEU A 161 -1.49 -15.56 -10.15
N THR A 162 -2.41 -14.70 -10.58
CA THR A 162 -3.86 -14.89 -10.40
C THR A 162 -4.35 -16.13 -11.14
N GLU A 163 -3.91 -16.34 -12.38
CA GLU A 163 -4.23 -17.52 -13.19
C GLU A 163 -3.64 -18.79 -12.59
N LYS A 164 -2.38 -18.73 -12.13
CA LYS A 164 -1.71 -19.83 -11.43
C LYS A 164 -2.42 -20.20 -10.13
N ALA A 165 -3.00 -19.23 -9.43
CA ALA A 165 -3.83 -19.45 -8.25
C ALA A 165 -5.27 -19.91 -8.57
N ARG A 166 -5.64 -19.97 -9.86
CA ARG A 166 -6.99 -20.32 -10.35
C ARG A 166 -8.08 -19.44 -9.71
N LEU A 167 -7.82 -18.14 -9.67
CA LEU A 167 -8.70 -17.14 -9.06
C LEU A 167 -9.50 -16.37 -10.11
N PRO A 168 -10.68 -15.80 -9.73
CA PRO A 168 -11.39 -14.89 -10.61
C PRO A 168 -10.51 -13.69 -10.96
N ARG A 169 -10.54 -13.31 -12.24
CA ARG A 169 -9.71 -12.23 -12.77
C ARG A 169 -10.21 -10.89 -12.26
N ILE A 170 -9.38 -10.23 -11.45
CA ILE A 170 -9.53 -8.83 -11.06
C ILE A 170 -8.36 -8.00 -11.60
N ARG A 171 -8.48 -6.68 -11.60
CA ARG A 171 -7.34 -5.80 -11.92
C ARG A 171 -6.49 -5.64 -10.67
N PHE A 172 -5.21 -5.28 -10.84
CA PHE A 172 -4.35 -4.98 -9.70
C PHE A 172 -4.95 -3.88 -8.79
N HIS A 173 -5.61 -2.89 -9.38
CA HIS A 173 -6.27 -1.82 -8.62
C HIS A 173 -7.41 -2.34 -7.73
N ASP A 174 -8.01 -3.47 -8.07
CA ASP A 174 -9.11 -4.04 -7.29
C ASP A 174 -8.63 -4.69 -5.98
N LEU A 175 -7.31 -4.90 -5.80
CA LEU A 175 -6.72 -5.26 -4.50
C LEU A 175 -6.96 -4.17 -3.44
N ARG A 176 -7.01 -2.90 -3.85
CA ARG A 176 -7.37 -1.80 -2.95
C ARG A 176 -8.81 -1.91 -2.47
N HIS A 177 -9.72 -2.29 -3.37
CA HIS A 177 -11.11 -2.51 -3.02
C HIS A 177 -11.28 -3.73 -2.12
N THR A 178 -10.50 -4.77 -2.38
CA THR A 178 -10.40 -5.95 -1.52
C THR A 178 -9.94 -5.55 -0.11
N SER A 179 -8.86 -4.78 0.02
CA SER A 179 -8.36 -4.27 1.30
C SER A 179 -9.40 -3.46 2.07
N ALA A 180 -10.06 -2.51 1.38
CA ALA A 180 -11.08 -1.67 1.99
C ALA A 180 -12.32 -2.46 2.45
N SER A 181 -12.81 -3.38 1.62
CA SER A 181 -13.95 -4.24 1.94
C SER A 181 -13.65 -5.08 3.20
N LEU A 182 -12.45 -5.67 3.29
CA LEU A 182 -12.04 -6.42 4.48
C LEU A 182 -11.97 -5.53 5.74
N LEU A 183 -11.37 -4.35 5.65
CA LEU A 183 -11.29 -3.43 6.79
C LEU A 183 -12.69 -3.06 7.30
N ILE A 184 -13.62 -2.77 6.40
CA ILE A 184 -15.01 -2.44 6.75
C ILE A 184 -15.69 -3.65 7.41
N ARG A 185 -15.52 -4.84 6.84
CA ARG A 185 -16.05 -6.08 7.42
C ARG A 185 -15.49 -6.37 8.82
N HIS A 186 -14.26 -5.97 9.09
CA HIS A 186 -13.64 -6.02 10.42
C HIS A 186 -14.04 -4.85 11.34
N GLY A 187 -15.04 -4.04 10.97
CA GLY A 187 -15.58 -2.96 11.80
C GLY A 187 -14.74 -1.68 11.80
N VAL A 188 -13.76 -1.54 10.91
CA VAL A 188 -12.98 -0.29 10.81
C VAL A 188 -13.85 0.80 10.22
N SER A 189 -13.90 1.96 10.88
CA SER A 189 -14.77 3.05 10.46
C SER A 189 -14.50 3.49 9.01
N PRO A 190 -15.55 3.84 8.24
CA PRO A 190 -15.41 4.32 6.86
C PRO A 190 -14.46 5.51 6.72
N LYS A 191 -14.40 6.38 7.74
CA LYS A 191 -13.48 7.53 7.79
C LYS A 191 -12.02 7.07 7.84
N ILE A 192 -11.67 6.16 8.75
CA ILE A 192 -10.31 5.61 8.85
C ILE A 192 -9.93 4.89 7.55
N VAL A 193 -10.85 4.13 6.96
CA VAL A 193 -10.61 3.48 5.66
C VAL A 193 -10.38 4.52 4.57
N ALA A 194 -11.22 5.56 4.48
CA ALA A 194 -11.06 6.64 3.50
C ALA A 194 -9.70 7.36 3.65
N ASP A 195 -9.30 7.68 4.89
CA ASP A 195 -8.03 8.33 5.21
C ASP A 195 -6.85 7.44 4.80
N ARG A 196 -6.87 6.15 5.18
CA ARG A 196 -5.84 5.16 4.81
C ARG A 196 -5.72 4.98 3.30
N MET A 197 -6.85 5.03 2.61
CA MET A 197 -6.93 4.93 1.16
C MET A 197 -6.51 6.25 0.47
N GLY A 198 -6.58 7.40 1.17
CA GLY A 198 -6.36 8.71 0.58
C GLY A 198 -7.48 9.11 -0.38
N HIS A 199 -8.74 8.88 0.03
CA HIS A 199 -9.91 9.46 -0.62
C HIS A 199 -10.14 10.88 -0.08
N ALA A 200 -10.28 11.86 -0.98
CA ALA A 200 -10.59 13.23 -0.58
C ALA A 200 -12.02 13.37 0.00
N ASP A 201 -12.91 12.43 -0.33
CA ASP A 201 -14.29 12.43 0.12
C ASP A 201 -14.67 11.04 0.64
N VAL A 202 -15.05 10.97 1.93
CA VAL A 202 -15.51 9.75 2.60
C VAL A 202 -16.77 9.18 1.92
N ARG A 203 -17.60 10.03 1.30
CA ARG A 203 -18.81 9.59 0.57
C ARG A 203 -18.46 8.61 -0.55
N PHE A 204 -17.28 8.72 -1.16
CA PHE A 204 -16.82 7.73 -2.14
C PHE A 204 -16.68 6.34 -1.50
N THR A 205 -16.06 6.24 -0.33
CA THR A 205 -15.94 4.97 0.41
C THR A 205 -17.32 4.42 0.77
N LEU A 206 -18.21 5.24 1.34
CA LEU A 206 -19.56 4.81 1.71
C LEU A 206 -20.36 4.31 0.49
N GLN A 207 -20.34 5.05 -0.62
CA GLN A 207 -21.06 4.68 -1.84
C GLN A 207 -20.52 3.41 -2.52
N VAL A 208 -19.22 3.14 -2.40
CA VAL A 208 -18.58 1.99 -3.04
C VAL A 208 -18.84 0.70 -2.24
N TYR A 209 -18.89 0.79 -0.92
CA TYR A 209 -19.00 -0.39 -0.05
C TYR A 209 -20.35 -0.53 0.65
N THR A 210 -21.41 0.12 0.15
CA THR A 210 -22.78 0.04 0.70
C THR A 210 -23.20 -1.39 1.01
N HIS A 211 -22.95 -2.33 0.09
CA HIS A 211 -23.30 -3.74 0.24
C HIS A 211 -22.63 -4.40 1.46
N VAL A 212 -21.39 -4.05 1.80
CA VAL A 212 -20.69 -4.60 2.97
C VAL A 212 -21.36 -4.13 4.27
N TYR A 213 -21.89 -2.90 4.29
CA TYR A 213 -22.63 -2.39 5.45
C TYR A 213 -24.03 -3.01 5.55
N ASP A 214 -24.64 -3.36 4.41
CA ASP A 214 -25.94 -4.03 4.40
C ASP A 214 -25.85 -5.42 5.05
N ASP A 215 -24.77 -6.15 4.80
CA ASP A 215 -24.46 -7.43 5.45
C ASP A 215 -24.26 -7.29 6.98
N GLN A 216 -23.89 -6.11 7.47
CA GLN A 216 -23.65 -5.83 8.91
C GLN A 216 -24.89 -5.32 9.66
N ARG A 217 -26.04 -5.16 8.98
CA ARG A 217 -27.25 -4.55 9.60
C ARG A 217 -27.81 -5.37 10.76
N GLU A 218 -27.74 -6.70 10.68
CA GLU A 218 -28.23 -7.58 11.76
C GLU A 218 -27.33 -7.49 13.00
N GLU A 219 -26.01 -7.34 12.81
CA GLU A 219 -25.04 -7.17 13.91
C GLU A 219 -25.22 -5.84 14.66
N ALA A 220 -25.85 -4.84 14.04
CA ALA A 220 -26.13 -3.55 14.68
C ALA A 220 -27.27 -3.64 15.72
N ALA A 221 -28.09 -4.69 15.68
CA ALA A 221 -29.17 -4.91 16.63
C ALA A 221 -28.63 -5.51 17.95
N VAL A 222 -27.91 -4.68 18.72
CA VAL A 222 -27.34 -5.06 20.02
C VAL A 222 -28.33 -4.69 21.14
N PRO A 223 -28.73 -5.62 22.02
CA PRO A 223 -29.57 -5.32 23.18
C PRO A 223 -28.97 -4.21 24.05
N LEU A 224 -29.82 -3.31 24.56
CA LEU A 224 -29.39 -2.20 25.45
C LEU A 224 -28.61 -2.71 26.68
N THR A 225 -28.95 -3.90 27.17
CA THR A 225 -28.25 -4.57 28.27
C THR A 225 -26.80 -4.91 27.94
N ASP A 226 -26.49 -5.23 26.68
CA ASP A 226 -25.13 -5.56 26.24
C ASP A 226 -24.32 -4.29 25.96
N LEU A 227 -25.00 -3.21 25.55
CA LEU A 227 -24.39 -1.88 25.41
C LEU A 227 -24.02 -1.26 26.77
N LEU A 228 -24.85 -1.50 27.79
CA LEU A 228 -24.64 -1.02 29.16
C LEU A 228 -23.86 -2.04 30.03
N GLY A 229 -23.76 -3.29 29.56
CA GLY A 229 -23.06 -4.38 30.21
C GLY A 229 -21.57 -4.11 30.29
N SER A 230 -21.06 -4.05 31.53
CA SER A 230 -19.67 -3.75 31.85
C SER A 230 -18.71 -4.51 30.94
N ARG A 231 -17.80 -3.76 30.32
CA ARG A 231 -16.66 -4.24 29.53
C ARG A 231 -15.88 -5.29 30.33
N LYS A 232 -16.32 -6.55 30.30
CA LYS A 232 -15.39 -7.68 30.42
C LYS A 232 -14.54 -7.57 29.18
N MET A 233 -13.38 -6.92 29.31
CA MET A 233 -12.25 -7.25 28.45
C MET A 233 -12.24 -8.78 28.42
N ARG A 234 -12.48 -9.36 27.24
CA ARG A 234 -12.12 -10.76 27.03
C ARG A 234 -10.68 -10.88 27.54
N PRO A 235 -10.39 -11.79 28.48
CA PRO A 235 -9.01 -12.12 28.75
C PRO A 235 -8.43 -12.50 27.38
N MET A 236 -7.34 -11.85 27.00
CA MET A 236 -6.43 -12.46 26.04
C MET A 236 -5.91 -13.70 26.77
N GLU A 237 -6.65 -14.81 26.70
CA GLU A 237 -6.11 -16.11 27.05
C GLU A 237 -4.95 -16.33 26.08
N GLY A 238 -3.75 -16.30 26.66
CA GLY A 238 -2.53 -16.59 25.96
C GLY A 238 -2.59 -18.03 25.45
N ASP A 239 -2.36 -18.19 24.17
CA ASP A 239 -1.77 -19.44 23.70
C ASP A 239 -0.27 -19.37 23.99
N ALA A 240 0.11 -20.11 25.03
CA ALA A 240 1.47 -20.37 25.41
C ALA A 240 2.14 -21.21 24.31
N GLY A 241 3.07 -20.61 23.56
CA GLY A 241 3.75 -21.39 22.52
C GLY A 241 4.80 -20.70 21.67
N LEU A 242 5.34 -19.54 22.02
CA LEU A 242 6.61 -19.08 21.42
C LEU A 242 7.57 -18.66 22.53
N THR A 243 8.53 -19.54 22.77
CA THR A 243 9.72 -19.30 23.60
C THR A 243 10.28 -17.91 23.29
N SER A 244 10.28 -17.07 24.32
CA SER A 244 11.00 -15.81 24.37
C SER A 244 12.49 -16.09 24.22
N THR A 245 13.03 -15.96 23.01
CA THR A 245 14.46 -15.74 22.86
C THR A 245 14.73 -14.27 23.23
N PRO A 246 15.65 -13.98 24.17
CA PRO A 246 15.94 -12.60 24.54
C PRO A 246 16.40 -11.80 23.33
N LEU A 247 16.04 -10.52 23.31
CA LEU A 247 16.29 -9.55 22.25
C LEU A 247 17.62 -8.73 22.34
N PRO A 248 18.81 -9.25 22.79
CA PRO A 248 20.05 -8.46 22.71
C PRO A 248 20.48 -8.13 21.27
N ALA A 249 20.34 -9.07 20.34
CA ALA A 249 20.83 -8.92 18.96
C ALA A 249 20.04 -7.87 18.14
N LEU A 250 18.77 -7.64 18.47
CA LEU A 250 17.94 -6.67 17.76
C LEU A 250 18.28 -5.23 18.16
N ARG A 251 18.73 -5.00 19.39
CA ARG A 251 19.12 -3.67 19.86
C ARG A 251 20.40 -3.18 19.16
N GLU A 252 21.34 -4.07 18.89
CA GLU A 252 22.54 -3.78 18.09
C GLU A 252 22.21 -3.56 16.61
N LEU A 253 21.24 -4.32 16.06
CA LEU A 253 20.77 -4.14 14.69
C LEU A 253 20.04 -2.79 14.50
N TYR A 254 19.20 -2.38 15.46
CA TYR A 254 18.54 -1.07 15.48
C TYR A 254 19.56 0.07 15.69
N ALA A 255 20.59 -0.13 16.52
CA ALA A 255 21.66 0.85 16.70
C ALA A 255 22.51 1.03 15.43
N ALA A 256 22.74 -0.05 14.67
CA ALA A 256 23.38 0.00 13.36
C ALA A 256 22.49 0.68 12.30
N LEU A 257 21.17 0.40 12.31
CA LEU A 257 20.17 1.02 11.43
C LEU A 257 20.00 2.52 11.69
N GLY A 258 19.96 2.95 12.96
CA GLY A 258 19.85 4.36 13.34
C GLY A 258 21.08 5.18 12.97
N LYS A 259 22.29 4.61 13.05
CA LYS A 259 23.53 5.29 12.64
C LYS A 259 23.64 5.43 11.12
N VAL A 260 23.30 4.38 10.35
CA VAL A 260 23.38 4.42 8.88
C VAL A 260 22.37 5.37 8.25
N LEU A 261 21.21 5.58 8.89
CA LEU A 261 20.22 6.56 8.44
C LEU A 261 20.54 8.01 8.87
N ALA A 262 21.28 8.21 9.96
CA ALA A 262 21.63 9.54 10.48
C ALA A 262 22.92 10.12 9.88
N THR A 263 23.90 9.28 9.54
CA THR A 263 25.16 9.73 8.93
C THR A 263 25.20 9.27 7.48
N GLY A 264 24.92 10.18 6.54
CA GLY A 264 25.11 9.96 5.10
C GLY A 264 26.58 9.87 4.70
N SER A 265 27.38 9.06 5.39
CA SER A 265 28.82 8.89 5.18
C SER A 265 29.15 7.43 4.91
N ASP A 266 29.70 7.20 3.72
CA ASP A 266 30.23 5.93 3.22
C ASP A 266 31.39 5.42 4.12
N PRO A 267 31.30 4.21 4.71
CA PRO A 267 32.36 3.70 5.58
C PRO A 267 33.59 3.13 4.83
N ARG A 268 33.90 3.59 3.60
CA ARG A 268 35.11 3.18 2.87
C ARG A 268 36.13 4.29 2.58
N MET A 269 36.04 5.44 3.25
CA MET A 269 36.97 6.57 3.04
C MET A 269 37.83 6.88 4.27
N ASN A 270 38.41 5.85 4.91
CA ASN A 270 39.54 6.03 5.83
C ASN A 270 40.35 4.74 5.94
N LEU A 271 41.30 4.57 5.03
CA LEU A 271 42.52 3.80 5.28
C LEU A 271 43.70 4.78 5.15
N PRO A 272 44.57 4.89 6.17
CA PRO A 272 45.79 5.68 6.05
C PRO A 272 46.73 4.98 5.06
N THR A 273 47.18 5.71 4.05
CA THR A 273 48.31 5.33 3.21
C THR A 273 49.58 5.38 4.07
N GLU A 274 50.03 4.22 4.54
CA GLU A 274 51.41 4.03 4.99
C GLU A 274 52.28 3.51 3.83
N GLU A 275 53.35 4.27 3.62
CA GLU A 275 54.65 3.97 3.05
C GLU A 275 54.88 2.63 2.33
N PHE A 276 55.20 2.71 1.04
CA PHE A 276 56.22 1.85 0.44
C PHE A 276 57.28 2.73 -0.22
N ALA A 277 58.37 2.94 0.52
CA ALA A 277 59.65 3.36 -0.01
C ALA A 277 60.37 2.17 -0.68
N MET A 278 61.22 2.53 -1.64
CA MET A 278 62.20 1.73 -2.40
C MET A 278 62.67 0.39 -1.81
N ASN A 279 62.65 -0.66 -2.63
CA ASN A 279 63.84 -1.30 -3.18
C ASN A 279 63.49 -2.20 -4.37
#